data_AF-A0A3M1DI38-F1
#
_entry.id   AF-A0A3M1DI38-F1
#
_cell.length_a   1.000
_cell.length_b   1.000
_cell.length_c   1.000
_cell.angle_alpha   90.00
_cell.angle_beta   90.00
_cell.angle_gamma   90.00
#
_symmetry.space_group_name_H-M   'P 1'
#
loop_
_entity.id
_entity.type
_entity.pdbx_description
1 polymer ?
#
loop_
_entity_poly.entity_id
_entity_poly.type
_entity_poly.pdbx_seq_one_letter_code
_entity_poly.pdbx_strand_id
1 'polypeptide(L)'
;MFDIRKVLVILVISVLYAAFVFSFVYAVYPTPKWDDYCAERAYPPPTKPVDEACPFNRAVQEQRQACLDEKGLPRDTYDDNGCVVSITCDPCQRDYEAAKDDYALIYFLITAILGAVSIVVALLLPARGTVNEWVGSGLLLGGVIVIFGGTIVTFGDLYTWLRPVVMLAELILVIYLAYRLWGKD
;
A
#
# COMPACT_ATOMS: atom_id res chain seq x y z
N MET A 1 -22.70 14.48 31.55
CA MET A 1 -21.64 13.80 32.32
C MET A 1 -21.18 12.60 31.50
N PHE A 2 -19.93 12.61 31.01
CA PHE A 2 -19.42 11.52 30.17
C PHE A 2 -19.21 10.27 31.02
N ASP A 3 -19.82 9.15 30.62
CA ASP A 3 -19.63 7.87 31.29
C ASP A 3 -18.38 7.19 30.71
N ILE A 4 -17.27 7.28 31.45
CA ILE A 4 -15.95 6.80 31.04
C ILE A 4 -15.99 5.34 30.57
N ARG A 5 -16.85 4.51 31.19
CA ARG A 5 -17.00 3.09 30.84
C ARG A 5 -17.49 2.93 29.39
N LYS A 6 -18.41 3.79 28.94
CA LYS A 6 -18.96 3.74 27.58
C LYS A 6 -17.90 4.11 26.55
N VAL A 7 -17.15 5.19 26.82
CA VAL A 7 -16.07 5.65 25.94
C VAL A 7 -14.99 4.58 25.79
N LEU A 8 -14.62 3.92 26.89
CA LEU A 8 -13.62 2.84 26.87
C LEU A 8 -14.07 1.66 25.99
N VAL A 9 -15.32 1.22 26.11
CA VAL A 9 -15.87 0.12 25.30
C VAL A 9 -15.89 0.49 23.81
N ILE A 10 -16.35 1.70 23.46
CA ILE A 10 -16.36 2.20 22.08
C ILE A 10 -14.95 2.18 21.48
N LEU A 11 -13.96 2.68 22.22
CA LEU A 11 -12.57 2.73 21.79
C LEU A 11 -11.99 1.33 21.58
N VAL A 12 -12.21 0.41 22.52
CA VAL A 12 -11.72 -0.97 22.42
C VAL A 12 -12.31 -1.67 21.18
N ILE A 13 -13.62 -1.55 20.95
CA ILE A 13 -14.28 -2.13 19.76
C ILE A 13 -13.69 -1.52 18.48
N SER A 14 -13.49 -0.21 18.45
CA SER A 14 -12.95 0.49 17.27
C SER A 14 -11.55 0.01 16.92
N VAL A 15 -10.66 -0.09 17.91
CA VAL A 15 -9.27 -0.54 17.73
C VAL A 15 -9.22 -2.02 17.34
N LEU A 16 -9.99 -2.88 18.01
CA LEU A 16 -10.03 -4.31 17.68
C LEU A 16 -10.60 -4.55 16.27
N TYR A 17 -11.64 -3.80 15.88
CA TYR A 17 -12.18 -3.88 14.53
C TYR A 17 -11.15 -3.44 13.48
N ALA A 18 -10.46 -2.32 13.71
CA ALA A 18 -9.43 -1.86 12.79
C ALA A 18 -8.26 -2.86 12.68
N ALA A 19 -7.77 -3.37 13.81
CA ALA A 19 -6.72 -4.39 13.84
C ALA A 19 -7.16 -5.68 13.13
N PHE A 20 -8.41 -6.09 13.30
CA PHE A 20 -9.00 -7.22 12.60
C PHE A 20 -9.00 -7.00 11.09
N VAL A 21 -9.49 -5.85 10.60
CA VAL A 21 -9.53 -5.56 9.16
C VAL A 21 -8.13 -5.54 8.56
N PHE A 22 -7.17 -4.82 9.17
CA PHE A 22 -5.80 -4.77 8.63
C PHE A 22 -5.13 -6.15 8.61
N SER A 23 -5.34 -6.95 9.68
CA SER A 23 -4.82 -8.32 9.74
C SER A 23 -5.50 -9.23 8.71
N PHE A 24 -6.80 -9.05 8.49
CA PHE A 24 -7.56 -9.78 7.47
C PHE A 24 -7.08 -9.46 6.06
N VAL A 25 -6.88 -8.19 5.72
CA VAL A 25 -6.37 -7.81 4.39
C VAL A 25 -4.97 -8.40 4.17
N TYR A 26 -4.08 -8.30 5.16
CA TYR A 26 -2.74 -8.88 5.07
C TYR A 26 -2.75 -10.40 4.87
N ALA A 27 -3.72 -11.10 5.47
CA ALA A 27 -3.87 -12.54 5.33
C ALA A 27 -4.43 -12.97 3.95
N VAL A 28 -5.33 -12.19 3.38
CA VAL A 28 -6.00 -12.51 2.10
C VAL A 28 -5.18 -12.02 0.90
N TYR A 29 -4.49 -10.90 1.04
CA TYR A 29 -3.72 -10.27 -0.01
C TYR A 29 -2.35 -9.89 0.56
N PRO A 30 -1.33 -10.75 0.44
CA PRO A 30 -0.01 -10.52 1.02
C PRO A 30 0.78 -9.48 0.24
N THR A 31 1.60 -8.71 0.93
CA THR A 31 2.45 -7.67 0.33
C THR A 31 3.48 -8.29 -0.61
N PRO A 32 3.64 -7.77 -1.85
CA PRO A 32 4.66 -8.27 -2.77
C PRO A 32 6.04 -8.06 -2.16
N LYS A 33 6.90 -9.09 -2.17
CA LYS A 33 8.27 -8.98 -1.67
C LYS A 33 9.22 -8.76 -2.83
N TRP A 34 10.26 -7.96 -2.61
CA TRP A 34 11.29 -7.71 -3.61
C TRP A 34 11.88 -9.00 -4.18
N ASP A 35 12.16 -9.97 -3.31
CA ASP A 35 12.81 -11.24 -3.66
C ASP A 35 11.96 -12.13 -4.58
N ASP A 36 10.63 -11.92 -4.62
CA ASP A 36 9.72 -12.66 -5.51
C ASP A 36 9.85 -12.21 -6.98
N TYR A 37 10.35 -10.98 -7.21
CA TYR A 37 10.50 -10.37 -8.53
C TYR A 37 11.96 -10.31 -8.93
N CYS A 38 12.80 -9.82 -8.03
CA CYS A 38 14.22 -9.65 -8.23
C CYS A 38 14.97 -10.75 -7.48
N ALA A 39 15.42 -11.77 -8.22
CA ALA A 39 16.28 -12.80 -7.66
C ALA A 39 17.47 -12.17 -6.91
N GLU A 40 17.78 -12.75 -5.75
CA GLU A 40 18.86 -12.29 -4.87
C GLU A 40 20.12 -12.04 -5.71
N ARG A 41 20.61 -10.79 -5.68
CA ARG A 41 21.81 -10.44 -6.43
C ARG A 41 22.93 -11.32 -5.87
N ALA A 42 23.39 -12.29 -6.64
CA ALA A 42 24.77 -12.73 -6.47
C ALA A 42 25.59 -11.45 -6.59
N TYR A 43 26.11 -10.96 -5.46
CA TYR A 43 26.99 -9.79 -5.46
C TYR A 43 27.96 -10.04 -6.61
N PRO A 44 28.02 -9.14 -7.60
CA PRO A 44 28.92 -9.35 -8.72
C PRO A 44 30.29 -9.63 -8.09
N PRO A 45 30.97 -10.71 -8.52
CA PRO A 45 32.27 -11.02 -7.97
C PRO A 45 33.12 -9.75 -8.02
N PRO A 46 33.88 -9.43 -6.96
CA PRO A 46 34.66 -8.20 -6.92
C PRO A 46 35.43 -8.08 -8.23
N THR A 47 35.22 -6.96 -8.94
CA THR A 47 35.94 -6.68 -10.18
C THR A 47 37.43 -6.79 -9.89
N LYS A 48 38.16 -7.56 -10.72
CA LYS A 48 39.62 -7.63 -10.64
C LYS A 48 40.20 -6.21 -10.64
N PRO A 49 41.32 -5.97 -9.94
CA PRO A 49 41.93 -4.64 -9.89
C PRO A 49 42.19 -4.08 -11.31
N VAL A 50 41.94 -2.77 -11.42
CA VAL A 50 41.91 -1.93 -12.63
C VAL A 50 43.32 -1.69 -13.18
N ASP A 51 44.08 -2.75 -13.47
CA ASP A 51 45.43 -2.59 -14.04
C ASP A 51 45.41 -2.56 -15.58
N GLU A 52 44.28 -2.92 -16.21
CA GLU A 52 44.03 -2.74 -17.65
C GLU A 52 42.87 -1.78 -17.88
N ALA A 53 43.11 -0.72 -18.66
CA ALA A 53 42.07 0.24 -19.03
C ALA A 53 41.07 -0.45 -20.00
N CYS A 54 39.88 -0.80 -19.51
CA CYS A 54 38.81 -1.29 -20.37
C CYS A 54 38.48 -0.25 -21.46
N PRO A 55 38.42 -0.63 -22.75
CA PRO A 55 38.09 0.29 -23.82
C PRO A 55 36.65 0.80 -23.66
N PHE A 56 36.44 2.10 -23.90
CA PHE A 56 35.09 2.68 -23.88
C PHE A 56 34.23 2.06 -25.00
N ASN A 57 33.19 1.33 -24.61
CA ASN A 57 32.21 0.76 -25.53
C ASN A 57 30.92 1.58 -25.51
N ARG A 58 30.72 2.38 -26.56
CA ARG A 58 29.52 3.23 -26.72
C ARG A 58 28.22 2.41 -26.75
N ALA A 59 28.21 1.26 -27.41
CA ALA A 59 27.02 0.42 -27.54
C ALA A 59 26.56 -0.12 -26.17
N VAL A 60 27.50 -0.49 -25.31
CA VAL A 60 27.21 -0.93 -23.93
C VAL A 60 26.61 0.21 -23.11
N GLN A 61 27.12 1.43 -23.25
CA GLN A 61 26.55 2.58 -22.54
C GLN A 61 25.14 2.93 -23.03
N GLU A 62 24.91 2.87 -24.35
CA GLU A 62 23.57 3.08 -24.93
C GLU A 62 22.57 2.00 -24.45
N GLN A 63 22.98 0.73 -24.38
CA GLN A 63 22.15 -0.34 -23.81
C GLN A 63 21.86 -0.14 -22.33
N ARG A 64 22.85 0.33 -21.56
CA ARG A 64 22.64 0.65 -20.13
C ARG A 64 21.61 1.74 -19.97
N GLN A 65 21.74 2.83 -20.74
CA GLN A 65 20.83 3.95 -20.66
C GLN A 65 19.42 3.53 -21.07
N ALA A 66 19.28 2.78 -22.17
CA ALA A 66 17.99 2.25 -22.61
C ALA A 66 17.33 1.38 -21.52
N CYS A 67 18.12 0.52 -20.84
CA CYS A 67 17.60 -0.29 -19.74
C CYS A 67 17.10 0.56 -18.56
N LEU A 68 17.84 1.60 -18.18
CA LEU A 68 17.45 2.52 -17.11
C LEU A 68 16.21 3.34 -17.47
N ASP A 69 16.11 3.77 -18.73
CA ASP A 69 14.95 4.51 -19.25
C ASP A 69 13.67 3.64 -19.19
N GLU A 70 13.80 2.33 -19.38
CA GLU A 70 12.73 1.35 -19.22
C GLU A 70 12.49 0.90 -17.76
N LYS A 71 13.15 1.54 -16.78
CA LYS A 71 13.16 1.17 -15.36
C LYS A 71 13.64 -0.27 -15.09
N GLY A 72 14.44 -0.81 -16.00
CA GLY A 72 15.10 -2.09 -15.81
C GLY A 72 16.38 -1.97 -15.00
N LEU A 73 16.84 -3.12 -14.50
CA LEU A 73 18.10 -3.25 -13.80
C LEU A 73 19.15 -3.84 -14.75
N PRO A 74 20.19 -3.07 -15.13
CA PRO A 74 21.22 -3.57 -16.03
C PRO A 74 22.07 -4.63 -15.32
N ARG A 75 22.20 -5.81 -15.96
CA ARG A 75 23.10 -6.89 -15.56
C ARG A 75 24.29 -6.94 -16.49
N ASP A 76 25.45 -6.61 -15.95
CA ASP A 76 26.70 -6.58 -16.68
C ASP A 76 27.26 -7.99 -16.83
N THR A 77 27.64 -8.36 -18.06
CA THR A 77 28.45 -9.55 -18.32
C THR A 77 29.88 -9.12 -18.57
N TYR A 78 30.83 -9.80 -17.94
CA TYR A 78 32.25 -9.48 -18.02
C TYR A 78 33.00 -10.51 -18.86
N ASP A 79 34.04 -10.08 -19.57
CA ASP A 79 35.02 -10.96 -20.20
C ASP A 79 36.09 -11.46 -19.20
N ASP A 80 37.07 -12.23 -19.68
CA ASP A 80 38.18 -12.77 -18.88
C ASP A 80 39.04 -11.67 -18.21
N ASN A 81 39.05 -10.47 -18.82
CA ASN A 81 39.76 -9.28 -18.36
C ASN A 81 38.94 -8.46 -17.36
N GLY A 82 37.68 -8.82 -17.12
CA GLY A 82 36.79 -8.09 -16.22
C GLY A 82 36.17 -6.84 -16.85
N CYS A 83 36.21 -6.70 -18.17
CA CYS A 83 35.57 -5.61 -18.89
C CYS A 83 34.13 -5.97 -19.27
N VAL A 84 33.22 -4.98 -19.20
CA VAL A 84 31.80 -5.19 -19.55
C VAL A 84 31.66 -5.35 -21.07
N VAL A 85 31.25 -6.54 -21.51
CA VAL A 85 31.06 -6.85 -22.94
C VAL A 85 29.62 -6.73 -23.40
N SER A 86 28.66 -6.96 -22.52
CA SER A 86 27.23 -6.85 -22.82
C SER A 86 26.43 -6.55 -21.56
N ILE A 87 25.23 -5.99 -21.75
CA ILE A 87 24.29 -5.73 -20.66
C ILE A 87 22.99 -6.46 -20.98
N THR A 88 22.52 -7.24 -20.01
CA THR A 88 21.17 -7.82 -20.05
C THR A 88 20.26 -6.95 -19.18
N CYS A 89 19.15 -6.46 -19.73
CA CYS A 89 18.20 -5.67 -18.95
C CYS A 89 17.22 -6.59 -18.21
N ASP A 90 17.16 -6.47 -16.89
CA ASP A 90 16.23 -7.23 -16.06
C ASP A 90 15.01 -6.36 -15.69
N PRO A 91 13.78 -6.72 -16.12
CA PRO A 91 12.58 -5.94 -15.81
C PRO A 91 12.12 -6.05 -14.36
N CYS A 92 12.83 -6.78 -13.49
CA CYS A 92 12.32 -7.11 -12.16
C CYS A 92 11.91 -5.89 -11.30
N GLN A 93 12.62 -4.75 -11.39
CA GLN A 93 12.25 -3.55 -10.66
C GLN A 93 10.90 -2.99 -11.15
N ARG A 94 10.72 -2.91 -12.47
CA ARG A 94 9.46 -2.46 -13.08
C ARG A 94 8.30 -3.37 -12.69
N ASP A 95 8.52 -4.68 -12.73
CA ASP A 95 7.48 -5.66 -12.44
C ASP A 95 7.13 -5.66 -10.93
N TYR A 96 8.11 -5.44 -10.05
CA TYR A 96 7.88 -5.22 -8.62
C TYR A 96 7.13 -3.92 -8.32
N GLU A 97 7.53 -2.80 -8.94
CA GLU A 97 6.82 -1.51 -8.83
C GLU A 97 5.35 -1.66 -9.27
N ALA A 98 5.11 -2.30 -10.41
CA ALA A 98 3.76 -2.56 -10.91
C ALA A 98 2.93 -3.41 -9.92
N ALA A 99 3.51 -4.48 -9.38
CA ALA A 99 2.83 -5.31 -8.39
C ALA A 99 2.55 -4.57 -7.07
N LYS A 100 3.45 -3.67 -6.65
CA LYS A 100 3.22 -2.79 -5.50
C LYS A 100 2.07 -1.83 -5.73
N ASP A 101 2.00 -1.21 -6.91
CA ASP A 101 0.94 -0.27 -7.27
C ASP A 101 -0.43 -0.98 -7.30
N ASP A 102 -0.49 -2.16 -7.92
CA ASP A 102 -1.69 -3.01 -7.93
C ASP A 102 -2.10 -3.45 -6.53
N TYR A 103 -1.11 -3.80 -5.70
CA TYR A 103 -1.36 -4.16 -4.30
C TYR A 103 -1.94 -2.99 -3.50
N ALA A 104 -1.38 -1.79 -3.65
CA ALA A 104 -1.87 -0.61 -2.96
C ALA A 104 -3.34 -0.31 -3.34
N LEU A 105 -3.68 -0.44 -4.63
CA LEU A 105 -5.05 -0.26 -5.10
C LEU A 105 -6.02 -1.28 -4.49
N ILE A 106 -5.67 -2.57 -4.54
CA ILE A 106 -6.53 -3.64 -4.03
C ILE A 106 -6.68 -3.55 -2.50
N TYR A 107 -5.59 -3.28 -1.78
CA TYR A 107 -5.60 -3.07 -0.34
C TYR A 107 -6.52 -1.90 0.04
N PHE A 108 -6.42 -0.78 -0.66
CA PHE A 108 -7.31 0.36 -0.46
C PHE A 108 -8.78 0.00 -0.70
N LEU A 109 -9.09 -0.70 -1.80
CA LEU A 109 -10.46 -1.10 -2.12
C LEU A 109 -11.06 -2.04 -1.06
N ILE A 110 -10.31 -3.04 -0.59
CA ILE A 110 -10.78 -3.99 0.42
C ILE A 110 -11.02 -3.26 1.76
N THR A 111 -10.05 -2.46 2.21
CA THR A 111 -10.20 -1.70 3.47
C THR A 111 -11.34 -0.70 3.38
N ALA A 112 -11.50 0.01 2.26
CA ALA A 112 -12.60 0.94 2.02
C ALA A 112 -13.97 0.24 2.04
N ILE A 113 -14.11 -0.91 1.37
CA ILE A 113 -15.37 -1.68 1.36
C ILE A 113 -15.70 -2.18 2.77
N LEU A 114 -14.75 -2.77 3.49
CA LEU A 114 -14.98 -3.27 4.84
C LEU A 114 -15.32 -2.13 5.81
N GLY A 115 -14.61 -1.01 5.73
CA GLY A 115 -14.93 0.18 6.53
C GLY A 115 -16.31 0.77 6.21
N ALA A 116 -16.69 0.84 4.93
CA ALA A 116 -18.02 1.29 4.52
C ALA A 116 -19.12 0.33 5.02
N VAL A 117 -18.90 -0.99 4.91
CA VAL A 117 -19.82 -2.01 5.41
C VAL A 117 -20.02 -1.88 6.92
N SER A 118 -18.96 -1.67 7.71
CA SER A 118 -19.13 -1.50 9.16
C SER A 118 -19.87 -0.22 9.52
N ILE A 119 -19.67 0.87 8.78
CA ILE A 119 -20.45 2.11 8.96
C ILE A 119 -21.92 1.85 8.64
N VAL A 120 -22.24 1.17 7.53
CA VAL A 120 -23.63 0.83 7.18
C VAL A 120 -24.26 -0.08 8.24
N VAL A 121 -23.56 -1.13 8.68
CA VAL A 121 -24.04 -2.03 9.75
C VAL A 121 -24.27 -1.25 11.05
N ALA A 122 -23.34 -0.35 11.42
CA ALA A 122 -23.48 0.51 12.59
C ALA A 122 -24.73 1.40 12.52
N LEU A 123 -25.05 1.95 11.34
CA LEU A 123 -26.23 2.79 11.12
C LEU A 123 -27.55 2.00 11.08
N LEU A 124 -27.50 0.73 10.69
CA LEU A 124 -28.68 -0.15 10.64
C LEU A 124 -28.99 -0.82 11.99
N LEU A 125 -28.03 -0.85 12.93
CA LEU A 125 -28.24 -1.42 14.25
C LEU A 125 -29.32 -0.62 15.01
N PRO A 126 -30.40 -1.27 15.48
CA PRO A 126 -31.45 -0.58 16.20
C PRO A 126 -30.92 -0.09 17.55
N ALA A 127 -31.11 1.21 17.83
CA ALA A 127 -30.75 1.86 19.10
C ALA A 127 -31.59 1.38 20.31
N ARG A 128 -32.28 0.24 20.18
CA ARG A 128 -33.05 -0.39 21.25
C ARG A 128 -32.10 -1.19 22.14
N GLY A 129 -31.46 -0.49 23.08
CA GLY A 129 -30.60 -1.07 24.11
C GLY A 129 -29.26 -0.34 24.22
N THR A 130 -28.79 -0.16 25.45
CA THR A 130 -27.52 0.53 25.75
C THR A 130 -26.32 -0.18 25.12
N VAL A 131 -26.35 -1.50 24.99
CA VAL A 131 -25.27 -2.29 24.38
C VAL A 131 -25.16 -2.02 22.88
N ASN A 132 -26.28 -1.99 22.15
CA ASN A 132 -26.29 -1.74 20.71
C ASN A 132 -25.77 -0.34 20.36
N GLU A 133 -26.07 0.64 21.20
CA GLU A 133 -25.56 2.01 21.06
C GLU A 133 -24.02 2.06 21.13
N TRP A 134 -23.42 1.30 22.07
CA TRP A 134 -21.96 1.27 22.24
C TRP A 134 -21.28 0.49 21.11
N VAL A 135 -21.84 -0.65 20.72
CA VAL A 135 -21.31 -1.47 19.63
C VAL A 135 -21.42 -0.73 18.30
N GLY A 136 -22.56 -0.10 18.01
CA GLY A 136 -22.76 0.71 16.81
C GLY A 136 -21.77 1.88 16.75
N SER A 137 -21.60 2.63 17.85
CA SER A 137 -20.64 3.74 17.91
C SER A 137 -19.19 3.26 17.71
N GLY A 138 -18.83 2.12 18.30
CA GLY A 138 -17.50 1.51 18.11
C GLY A 138 -17.27 1.01 16.69
N LEU A 139 -18.25 0.40 16.04
CA LEU A 139 -18.15 -0.04 14.65
C LEU A 139 -18.10 1.15 13.66
N LEU A 140 -18.82 2.22 13.96
CA LEU A 140 -18.77 3.46 13.17
C LEU A 140 -17.38 4.08 13.26
N LEU A 141 -16.86 4.30 14.48
CA LEU A 141 -15.53 4.87 14.68
C LEU A 141 -14.44 3.94 14.12
N GLY A 142 -14.55 2.63 14.35
CA GLY A 142 -13.65 1.63 13.76
C GLY A 142 -13.66 1.64 12.23
N GLY A 143 -14.84 1.76 11.60
CA GLY A 143 -14.97 1.86 10.14
C GLY A 143 -14.29 3.09 9.57
N VAL A 144 -14.44 4.23 10.23
CA VAL A 144 -13.72 5.47 9.88
C VAL A 144 -12.20 5.26 10.01
N ILE A 145 -11.73 4.69 11.13
CA ILE A 145 -10.30 4.40 11.33
C ILE A 145 -9.76 3.46 10.24
N VAL A 146 -10.52 2.44 9.84
CA VAL A 146 -10.12 1.50 8.78
C VAL A 146 -9.95 2.21 7.44
N ILE A 147 -10.90 3.07 7.06
CA ILE A 147 -10.84 3.83 5.79
C ILE A 147 -9.61 4.74 5.79
N PHE A 148 -9.48 5.60 6.82
CA PHE A 148 -8.37 6.53 6.92
C PHE A 148 -7.02 5.83 7.06
N GLY A 149 -6.93 4.81 7.89
CA GLY A 149 -5.71 4.03 8.08
C GLY A 149 -5.32 3.26 6.83
N GLY A 150 -6.31 2.74 6.10
CA GLY A 150 -6.10 2.13 4.79
C GLY A 150 -5.44 3.10 3.82
N THR A 151 -5.99 4.31 3.71
CA THR A 151 -5.46 5.37 2.86
C THR A 151 -4.05 5.80 3.25
N ILE A 152 -3.76 5.98 4.55
CA ILE A 152 -2.41 6.34 5.01
C ILE A 152 -1.38 5.28 4.59
N VAL A 153 -1.72 4.00 4.74
CA VAL A 153 -0.83 2.89 4.37
C VAL A 153 -0.57 2.86 2.86
N THR A 154 -1.59 3.12 2.04
CA THR A 154 -1.47 3.03 0.57
C THR A 154 -1.04 4.34 -0.09
N PHE A 155 -1.04 5.47 0.61
CA PHE A 155 -0.85 6.79 0.00
C PHE A 155 0.48 6.94 -0.76
N GLY A 156 1.54 6.31 -0.25
CA GLY A 156 2.87 6.36 -0.87
C GLY A 156 2.96 5.60 -2.19
N ASP A 157 2.22 4.51 -2.31
CA ASP A 157 2.31 3.54 -3.41
C ASP A 157 1.13 3.65 -4.40
N LEU A 158 0.14 4.50 -4.13
CA LEU A 158 -0.99 4.69 -5.04
C LEU A 158 -0.58 5.52 -6.27
N TYR A 159 -1.18 5.24 -7.44
CA TYR A 159 -1.02 6.05 -8.65
C TYR A 159 -1.21 7.55 -8.37
N THR A 160 -0.30 8.37 -8.90
CA THR A 160 -0.24 9.82 -8.64
C THR A 160 -1.56 10.54 -8.92
N TRP A 161 -2.28 10.14 -9.97
CA TRP A 161 -3.56 10.74 -10.36
C TRP A 161 -4.74 10.27 -9.52
N LEU A 162 -4.65 9.08 -8.90
CA LEU A 162 -5.72 8.50 -8.10
C LEU A 162 -5.76 9.05 -6.67
N ARG A 163 -4.59 9.44 -6.13
CA ARG A 163 -4.46 10.07 -4.80
C ARG A 163 -5.45 11.21 -4.54
N PRO A 164 -5.55 12.26 -5.39
CA PRO A 164 -6.50 13.36 -5.15
C PRO A 164 -7.96 12.91 -5.26
N VAL A 165 -8.27 11.93 -6.12
CA VAL A 165 -9.64 11.40 -6.28
C VAL A 165 -10.07 10.67 -5.01
N VAL A 166 -9.20 9.83 -4.45
CA VAL A 166 -9.45 9.11 -3.19
C VAL A 166 -9.64 10.09 -2.03
N MET A 167 -8.75 11.06 -1.88
CA MET A 167 -8.86 12.06 -0.81
C MET A 167 -10.16 12.88 -0.91
N LEU A 168 -10.58 13.22 -2.14
CA LEU A 168 -11.84 13.90 -2.38
C LEU A 168 -13.04 13.01 -2.04
N ALA A 169 -13.00 11.72 -2.42
CA ALA A 169 -14.06 10.76 -2.12
C ALA A 169 -14.22 10.53 -0.60
N GLU A 170 -13.13 10.38 0.13
CA GLU A 170 -13.14 10.27 1.60
C GLU A 170 -13.69 11.52 2.26
N LEU A 171 -13.29 12.70 1.78
CA LEU A 171 -13.81 13.97 2.28
C LEU A 171 -15.33 14.06 2.08
N ILE A 172 -15.83 13.72 0.88
CA ILE A 172 -17.27 13.68 0.59
C ILE A 172 -17.98 12.70 1.51
N LEU A 173 -17.42 11.50 1.73
CA LEU A 173 -17.97 10.49 2.63
C LEU A 173 -18.10 11.03 4.05
N VAL A 174 -17.05 11.65 4.59
CA VAL A 174 -17.06 12.21 5.96
C VAL A 174 -18.06 13.35 6.08
N ILE A 175 -18.11 14.26 5.10
CA ILE A 175 -19.09 15.36 5.08
C ILE A 175 -20.51 14.81 5.03
N TYR A 176 -20.76 13.79 4.19
CA TYR A 176 -22.06 13.14 4.08
C TYR A 176 -22.49 12.50 5.40
N LEU A 177 -21.59 11.76 6.06
CA LEU A 177 -21.86 11.14 7.37
C LEU A 177 -22.12 12.19 8.44
N ALA A 178 -21.33 13.26 8.49
CA ALA A 178 -21.52 14.37 9.41
C ALA A 178 -22.90 15.02 9.24
N TYR A 179 -23.30 15.31 8.00
CA TYR A 179 -24.60 15.90 7.69
C TYR A 179 -25.75 14.94 8.02
N ARG A 180 -25.59 13.65 7.73
CA ARG A 180 -26.62 12.63 8.00
C ARG A 180 -26.80 12.36 9.50
N LEU A 181 -25.71 12.44 10.27
CA LEU A 181 -25.72 12.21 11.70
C LEU A 181 -26.30 13.42 12.46
N TRP A 182 -25.93 14.64 12.08
CA TRP A 182 -26.36 15.86 12.78
C TRP A 182 -27.60 16.54 12.19
N GLY A 183 -27.97 16.26 10.95
CA GLY A 183 -29.15 16.84 10.29
C GLY A 183 -30.49 16.20 10.69
N LYS A 184 -30.52 15.36 11.74
CA LYS A 184 -31.74 14.70 12.24
C LYS A 184 -32.25 15.27 13.58
N ASP A 185 -31.64 16.34 14.07
CA ASP A 185 -32.17 17.15 15.17
C ASP A 185 -33.33 18.07 14.69
#